data_AF-A0AAW1LAT2-F1
#
_entry.id   AF-A0AAW1LAT2-F1
#
_cell.length_a   1.000
_cell.length_b   1.000
_cell.length_c   1.000
_cell.angle_alpha   90.00
_cell.angle_beta   90.00
_cell.angle_gamma   90.00
#
_symmetry.space_group_name_H-M   'P 1'
#
loop_
_entity.id
_entity.type
_entity.pdbx_description
1 polymer ?
#
loop_
_entity_poly.entity_id
_entity_poly.type
_entity_poly.pdbx_seq_one_letter_code
_entity_poly.pdbx_strand_id
1 'polypeptide(L)'
;MGSKKPLTEKELEYHANLSDSEFDEIFGEAGDDSSYYEPSENSSDSDDEVVSDLNKGYTVYMDNFYNSVTLTKLLNTRKTYVCGTLRSNRKGNPRDVVNCKLKKGECIWRQNGPVTVCKWKDKRDVHTISNMHSVEMVEVSNRNGKVSMKPNIIIEFEITTKECLTLTDQIKCCRTTHL
;
A
#
# COMPACT_ATOMS: atom_id res chain seq x y z
N MET A 1 -6.13 2.32 -32.11
CA MET A 1 -6.37 1.56 -30.86
C MET A 1 -5.51 0.32 -30.92
N GLY A 2 -4.51 0.19 -30.03
CA GLY A 2 -3.64 -0.98 -29.98
C GLY A 2 -3.92 -1.78 -28.72
N SER A 3 -4.50 -2.97 -28.86
CA SER A 3 -4.75 -3.89 -27.74
C SER A 3 -3.40 -4.40 -27.23
N LYS A 4 -2.92 -3.89 -26.08
CA LYS A 4 -1.73 -4.46 -25.43
C LYS A 4 -2.07 -5.89 -25.02
N LYS A 5 -1.39 -6.87 -25.64
CA LYS A 5 -1.49 -8.27 -25.22
C LYS A 5 -0.96 -8.41 -23.79
N PRO A 6 -1.51 -9.31 -22.97
CA PRO A 6 -0.89 -9.68 -21.71
C PRO A 6 0.51 -10.23 -21.97
N LEU A 7 1.45 -9.89 -21.09
CA LEU A 7 2.82 -10.42 -21.13
C LEU A 7 2.78 -11.94 -20.95
N THR A 8 3.60 -12.63 -21.75
CA THR A 8 3.75 -14.08 -21.69
C THR A 8 4.49 -14.51 -20.43
N GLU A 9 4.30 -15.76 -20.03
CA GLU A 9 4.90 -16.32 -18.81
C GLU A 9 6.44 -16.18 -18.81
N LYS A 10 7.08 -16.30 -19.98
CA LYS A 10 8.53 -16.06 -20.15
C LYS A 10 8.95 -14.60 -20.00
N GLU A 11 8.11 -13.64 -20.40
CA GLU A 11 8.39 -12.22 -20.19
C GLU A 11 8.24 -11.85 -18.71
N LEU A 12 7.30 -12.48 -17.99
CA LEU A 12 7.15 -12.34 -16.54
C LEU A 12 8.33 -12.98 -15.79
N GLU A 13 8.78 -14.15 -16.22
CA GLU A 13 9.93 -14.86 -15.64
C GLU A 13 11.26 -14.14 -15.92
N TYR A 14 11.42 -13.49 -17.08
CA TYR A 14 12.56 -12.61 -17.35
C TYR A 14 12.57 -11.42 -16.36
N HIS A 15 11.45 -10.71 -16.19
CA HIS A 15 11.37 -9.59 -15.26
C HIS A 15 11.48 -9.98 -13.77
N ALA A 16 11.21 -11.24 -13.43
CA ALA A 16 11.38 -11.76 -12.06
C ALA A 16 12.84 -12.10 -11.71
N ASN A 17 13.72 -12.24 -12.71
CA ASN A 17 15.11 -12.68 -12.56
C ASN A 17 16.16 -11.66 -13.04
N LEU A 18 15.75 -10.42 -13.38
CA LEU A 18 16.67 -9.32 -13.65
C LEU A 18 17.47 -8.99 -12.39
N SER A 19 18.79 -8.83 -12.52
CA SER A 19 19.60 -8.25 -11.45
C SER A 19 19.24 -6.76 -11.25
N ASP A 20 19.46 -6.23 -10.04
CA ASP A 20 19.12 -4.83 -9.72
C ASP A 20 19.81 -3.83 -10.69
N SER A 21 21.04 -4.14 -11.13
CA SER A 21 21.77 -3.36 -12.13
C SER A 21 21.16 -3.41 -13.55
N GLU A 22 20.59 -4.54 -13.97
CA GLU A 22 19.91 -4.63 -15.28
C GLU A 22 18.52 -4.00 -15.23
N PHE A 23 17.91 -3.92 -14.04
CA PHE A 23 16.63 -3.27 -13.83
C PHE A 23 16.73 -1.74 -14.01
N ASP A 24 17.78 -1.13 -13.47
CA ASP A 24 18.02 0.31 -13.58
C ASP A 24 18.32 0.75 -15.03
N GLU A 25 19.06 -0.06 -15.81
CA GLU A 25 19.30 0.20 -17.23
C GLU A 25 18.02 0.19 -18.10
N ILE A 26 17.03 -0.63 -17.74
CA ILE A 26 15.79 -0.79 -18.53
C ILE A 26 14.77 0.33 -18.28
N PHE A 27 14.67 0.83 -17.04
CA PHE A 27 13.64 1.79 -16.66
C PHE A 27 14.12 3.24 -16.56
N GLY A 28 15.43 3.47 -16.55
CA GLY A 28 16.07 4.78 -16.60
C GLY A 28 16.08 5.50 -15.25
N GLU A 29 17.20 6.15 -14.96
CA GLU A 29 17.44 6.86 -13.69
C GLU A 29 16.28 7.81 -13.35
N ALA A 30 15.62 7.53 -12.22
CA ALA A 30 14.73 8.49 -11.59
C ALA A 30 15.59 9.63 -11.03
N GLY A 31 15.70 10.71 -11.82
CA GLY A 31 16.59 11.85 -11.59
C GLY A 31 16.77 12.24 -10.10
N ASP A 32 18.04 12.25 -9.72
CA ASP A 32 18.60 12.43 -8.39
C ASP A 32 17.98 13.62 -7.60
N ASP A 33 17.49 13.31 -6.39
CA ASP A 33 17.30 14.25 -5.28
C ASP A 33 17.72 13.51 -3.99
N SER A 34 19.01 13.17 -3.95
CA SER A 34 19.67 12.41 -2.90
C SER A 34 19.73 13.17 -1.57
N SER A 35 18.80 12.84 -0.67
CA SER A 35 19.21 12.61 0.72
C SER A 35 19.72 11.18 0.82
N TYR A 36 21.01 10.99 0.52
CA TYR A 36 21.69 9.69 0.59
C TYR A 36 21.54 9.11 2.00
N TYR A 37 21.05 7.87 2.11
CA TYR A 37 21.14 7.11 3.35
C TYR A 37 22.56 6.57 3.43
N GLU A 38 23.44 7.26 4.17
CA GLU A 38 24.70 6.64 4.60
C GLU A 38 24.34 5.55 5.64
N PRO A 39 24.60 4.26 5.37
CA PRO A 39 24.43 3.24 6.38
C PRO A 39 25.47 3.50 7.49
N SER A 40 25.01 3.77 8.71
CA SER A 40 25.93 3.78 9.84
C SER A 40 26.42 2.34 10.09
N GLU A 41 27.73 2.11 10.08
CA GLU A 41 28.37 0.78 10.23
C GLU A 41 28.19 0.15 11.64
N ASN A 42 27.11 0.47 12.37
CA ASN A 42 26.86 0.09 13.76
C ASN A 42 25.37 -0.22 14.07
N SER A 43 24.60 -0.74 13.10
CA SER A 43 23.27 -1.31 13.36
C SER A 43 23.23 -2.78 12.91
N SER A 44 23.34 -3.69 13.88
CA SER A 44 23.43 -5.14 13.65
C SER A 44 22.11 -5.80 13.27
N ASP A 45 22.18 -6.61 12.22
CA ASP A 45 21.45 -7.88 12.02
C ASP A 45 19.91 -7.87 11.97
N SER A 46 19.23 -6.72 11.89
CA SER A 46 17.75 -6.65 12.03
C SER A 46 16.96 -6.30 10.75
N ASP A 47 17.55 -5.60 9.77
CA ASP A 47 16.82 -5.18 8.56
C ASP A 47 16.76 -6.26 7.46
N ASP A 48 17.78 -7.12 7.35
CA ASP A 48 17.85 -8.18 6.32
C ASP A 48 16.81 -9.31 6.54
N GLU A 49 16.44 -9.60 7.79
CA GLU A 49 15.46 -10.65 8.11
C GLU A 49 14.04 -10.26 7.63
N VAL A 50 13.69 -8.97 7.65
CA VAL A 50 12.37 -8.47 7.20
C VAL A 50 12.20 -8.62 5.69
N VAL A 51 13.28 -8.54 4.91
CA VAL A 51 13.24 -8.69 3.44
C VAL A 51 13.08 -10.16 3.04
N SER A 52 13.66 -11.09 3.80
CA SER A 52 13.59 -12.55 3.62
C SER A 52 12.16 -13.13 3.71
N ASP A 53 11.26 -12.45 4.43
CA ASP A 53 9.87 -12.91 4.63
C ASP A 53 8.86 -12.41 3.58
N LEU A 54 9.29 -11.50 2.68
CA LEU A 54 8.49 -11.13 1.50
C LEU A 54 8.38 -12.34 0.54
N ASN A 55 7.32 -12.38 -0.29
CA ASN A 55 6.95 -13.52 -1.18
C ASN A 55 6.14 -14.68 -0.57
N LYS A 56 5.83 -14.68 0.74
CA LYS A 56 5.08 -15.77 1.41
C LYS A 56 3.55 -15.59 1.49
N GLY A 57 2.97 -14.65 0.73
CA GLY A 57 1.52 -14.39 0.76
C GLY A 57 1.03 -13.50 1.90
N TYR A 58 1.94 -12.86 2.65
CA TYR A 58 1.61 -12.05 3.82
C TYR A 58 0.90 -10.72 3.47
N THR A 59 0.17 -10.19 4.45
CA THR A 59 -0.42 -8.85 4.41
C THR A 59 0.35 -7.89 5.32
N VAL A 60 0.91 -6.83 4.74
CA VAL A 60 1.69 -5.82 5.47
C VAL A 60 0.85 -4.57 5.69
N TYR A 61 0.79 -4.13 6.94
CA TYR A 61 0.10 -2.92 7.36
C TYR A 61 1.12 -1.83 7.65
N MET A 62 1.15 -0.80 6.79
CA MET A 62 2.17 0.26 6.85
C MET A 62 1.56 1.63 7.09
N ASP A 63 2.33 2.53 7.70
CA ASP A 63 1.98 3.94 7.79
C ASP A 63 2.28 4.71 6.48
N ASN A 64 1.70 5.90 6.38
CA ASN A 64 1.74 6.85 5.27
C ASN A 64 3.16 7.25 4.82
N PHE A 65 4.18 7.05 5.66
CA PHE A 65 5.57 7.29 5.28
C PHE A 65 6.02 6.34 4.17
N TYR A 66 5.80 5.03 4.32
CA TYR A 66 6.26 4.02 3.36
C TYR A 66 5.31 3.86 2.16
N ASN A 67 4.00 4.02 2.40
CA ASN A 67 2.98 3.74 1.38
C ASN A 67 3.08 4.64 0.12
N SER A 68 3.13 3.99 -1.05
CA SER A 68 3.04 4.64 -2.35
C SER A 68 2.46 3.69 -3.42
N VAL A 69 1.85 4.24 -4.47
CA VAL A 69 1.28 3.45 -5.58
C VAL A 69 2.32 2.57 -6.27
N THR A 70 3.56 3.04 -6.39
CA THR A 70 4.67 2.27 -6.98
C THR A 70 5.06 1.09 -6.08
N LEU A 71 5.27 1.33 -4.78
CA LEU A 71 5.62 0.28 -3.83
C LEU A 71 4.54 -0.80 -3.75
N THR A 72 3.25 -0.42 -3.70
CA THR A 72 2.15 -1.39 -3.66
C THR A 72 2.08 -2.25 -4.92
N LYS A 73 2.46 -1.72 -6.10
CA LYS A 73 2.56 -2.54 -7.32
C LYS A 73 3.71 -3.55 -7.26
N LEU A 74 4.87 -3.13 -6.75
CA LEU A 74 6.04 -4.01 -6.57
C LEU A 74 5.78 -5.11 -5.53
N LEU A 75 5.14 -4.78 -4.40
CA LEU A 75 4.75 -5.78 -3.40
C LEU A 75 3.71 -6.75 -3.96
N ASN A 76 2.82 -6.30 -4.85
CA ASN A 76 1.86 -7.18 -5.52
C ASN A 76 2.51 -8.21 -6.46
N THR A 77 3.58 -7.86 -7.21
CA THR A 77 4.29 -8.86 -8.03
C THR A 77 4.99 -9.90 -7.15
N ARG A 78 5.45 -9.48 -5.97
CA ARG A 78 5.98 -10.31 -4.89
C ARG A 78 4.91 -11.02 -4.04
N LYS A 79 3.66 -11.15 -4.52
CA LYS A 79 2.53 -11.81 -3.82
C LYS A 79 2.31 -11.31 -2.37
N THR A 80 2.68 -10.07 -2.08
CA THR A 80 2.50 -9.44 -0.77
C THR A 80 1.32 -8.47 -0.83
N TYR A 81 0.37 -8.65 0.07
CA TYR A 81 -0.75 -7.73 0.23
C TYR A 81 -0.37 -6.54 1.11
N VAL A 82 -1.01 -5.41 0.87
CA VAL A 82 -0.77 -4.13 1.52
C VAL A 82 -2.11 -3.52 1.90
N CYS A 83 -2.19 -2.97 3.10
CA CYS A 83 -3.29 -2.10 3.52
C CYS A 83 -2.73 -0.98 4.41
N GLY A 84 -3.04 0.28 4.12
CA GLY A 84 -2.47 1.37 4.92
C GLY A 84 -2.98 2.76 4.58
N THR A 85 -2.56 3.71 5.42
CA THR A 85 -2.75 5.15 5.19
C THR A 85 -1.85 5.63 4.06
N LEU A 86 -2.32 6.56 3.23
CA LEU A 86 -1.58 7.09 2.09
C LEU A 86 -1.34 8.60 2.27
N ARG A 87 -0.12 9.07 2.06
CA ARG A 87 0.18 10.51 2.09
C ARG A 87 -0.29 11.15 0.78
N SER A 88 -1.20 12.12 0.86
CA SER A 88 -1.91 12.68 -0.30
C SER A 88 -1.00 13.33 -1.36
N ASN A 89 0.11 13.93 -0.95
CA ASN A 89 1.08 14.60 -1.83
C ASN A 89 2.14 13.66 -2.45
N ARG A 90 2.05 12.33 -2.27
CA ARG A 90 2.93 11.37 -2.97
C ARG A 90 2.70 11.43 -4.49
N LYS A 91 3.81 11.41 -5.26
CA LYS A 91 3.78 11.25 -6.73
C LYS A 91 3.09 9.92 -7.08
N GLY A 92 2.37 9.88 -8.21
CA GLY A 92 1.64 8.69 -8.69
C GLY A 92 0.21 8.52 -8.14
N ASN A 93 -0.21 9.28 -7.13
CA ASN A 93 -1.58 9.24 -6.63
C ASN A 93 -2.60 9.73 -7.69
N PRO A 94 -3.78 9.09 -7.81
CA PRO A 94 -4.84 9.55 -8.71
C PRO A 94 -5.36 10.93 -8.30
N ARG A 95 -5.12 11.94 -9.15
CA ARG A 95 -5.41 13.36 -8.85
C ARG A 95 -6.89 13.63 -8.68
N ASP A 96 -7.76 12.90 -9.39
CA ASP A 96 -9.21 13.03 -9.29
C ASP A 96 -9.74 12.52 -7.94
N VAL A 97 -9.11 11.51 -7.34
CA VAL A 97 -9.37 11.09 -5.94
C VAL A 97 -8.86 12.15 -4.97
N VAL A 98 -7.57 12.50 -5.04
CA VAL A 98 -6.91 13.39 -4.06
C VAL A 98 -7.57 14.78 -4.02
N ASN A 99 -7.90 15.35 -5.18
CA ASN A 99 -8.47 16.70 -5.29
C ASN A 99 -10.00 16.74 -5.11
N CYS A 100 -10.68 15.59 -5.01
CA CYS A 100 -12.13 15.55 -4.83
C CYS A 100 -12.55 16.24 -3.53
N LYS A 101 -13.55 17.14 -3.60
CA LYS A 101 -14.17 17.77 -2.43
C LYS A 101 -15.33 16.91 -1.96
N LEU A 102 -15.13 16.23 -0.84
CA LEU A 102 -16.12 15.34 -0.21
C LEU A 102 -16.81 16.03 0.98
N LYS A 103 -18.10 15.77 1.16
CA LYS A 103 -18.83 16.02 2.41
C LYS A 103 -18.50 14.93 3.43
N LYS A 104 -18.73 15.21 4.71
CA LYS A 104 -18.52 14.22 5.77
C LYS A 104 -19.37 12.97 5.55
N GLY A 105 -18.72 11.80 5.60
CA GLY A 105 -19.30 10.48 5.34
C GLY A 105 -19.12 10.00 3.90
N GLU A 106 -18.82 10.89 2.95
CA GLU A 106 -18.62 10.51 1.54
C GLU A 106 -17.23 9.89 1.30
N CYS A 107 -17.16 9.04 0.27
CA CYS A 107 -15.97 8.31 -0.16
C CYS A 107 -15.84 8.36 -1.68
N ILE A 108 -14.61 8.40 -2.19
CA ILE A 108 -14.27 8.22 -3.60
C ILE A 108 -13.02 7.35 -3.72
N TRP A 109 -12.98 6.46 -4.71
CA TRP A 109 -11.82 5.60 -4.95
C TRP A 109 -11.53 5.44 -6.43
N ARG A 110 -10.31 5.00 -6.72
CA ARG A 110 -9.86 4.51 -8.02
C ARG A 110 -9.07 3.24 -7.84
N GLN A 111 -9.31 2.28 -8.72
CA GLN A 111 -8.59 1.03 -8.80
C GLN A 111 -7.85 0.99 -10.14
N ASN A 112 -6.60 0.55 -10.12
CA ASN A 112 -5.75 0.37 -11.30
C ASN A 112 -5.05 -0.99 -11.20
N GLY A 113 -5.61 -1.98 -11.88
CA GLY A 113 -5.27 -3.38 -11.67
C GLY A 113 -5.59 -3.79 -10.22
N PRO A 114 -4.64 -4.40 -9.48
CA PRO A 114 -4.89 -4.78 -8.09
C PRO A 114 -4.93 -3.57 -7.15
N VAL A 115 -4.25 -2.45 -7.47
CA VAL A 115 -4.05 -1.35 -6.53
C VAL A 115 -5.25 -0.39 -6.50
N THR A 116 -5.85 -0.27 -5.32
CA THR A 116 -6.94 0.64 -5.00
C THR A 116 -6.44 1.77 -4.12
N VAL A 117 -6.73 3.02 -4.53
CA VAL A 117 -6.53 4.23 -3.72
C VAL A 117 -7.91 4.81 -3.38
N CYS A 118 -8.15 5.02 -2.09
CA CYS A 118 -9.41 5.47 -1.53
C CYS A 118 -9.20 6.80 -0.78
N LYS A 119 -10.19 7.70 -0.87
CA LYS A 119 -10.30 8.93 -0.08
C LYS A 119 -11.66 8.98 0.57
N TRP A 120 -11.68 9.17 1.88
CA TRP A 120 -12.88 9.31 2.70
C TRP A 120 -12.82 10.54 3.60
N LYS A 121 -13.98 11.08 3.97
CA LYS A 121 -14.10 12.30 4.76
C LYS A 121 -14.78 12.04 6.11
N ASP A 122 -14.03 12.13 7.20
CA ASP A 122 -14.59 12.32 8.55
C ASP A 122 -14.48 13.79 8.98
N LYS A 123 -13.72 14.10 10.03
CA LYS A 123 -13.32 15.47 10.40
C LYS A 123 -12.26 16.02 9.44
N ARG A 124 -11.42 15.13 8.88
CA ARG A 124 -10.36 15.42 7.93
C ARG A 124 -10.44 14.43 6.76
N ASP A 125 -9.70 14.73 5.70
CA ASP A 125 -9.54 13.83 4.56
C ASP A 125 -8.60 12.69 4.97
N VAL A 126 -9.08 11.45 4.91
CA VAL A 126 -8.27 10.23 5.10
C VAL A 126 -8.06 9.62 3.73
N HIS A 127 -6.81 9.33 3.38
CA HIS A 127 -6.47 8.59 2.18
C HIS A 127 -5.90 7.23 2.59
N THR A 128 -6.30 6.19 1.89
CA THR A 128 -5.79 4.82 2.08
C THR A 128 -5.39 4.20 0.76
N ILE A 129 -4.50 3.22 0.83
CA ILE A 129 -4.07 2.39 -0.29
C ILE A 129 -4.18 0.91 0.11
N SER A 130 -4.59 0.07 -0.84
CA SER A 130 -4.52 -1.38 -0.70
C SER A 130 -4.48 -2.08 -2.05
N ASN A 131 -4.01 -3.34 -2.09
CA ASN A 131 -4.11 -4.22 -3.26
C ASN A 131 -5.00 -5.47 -3.06
N MET A 132 -5.67 -5.60 -1.91
CA MET A 132 -6.53 -6.75 -1.58
C MET A 132 -8.03 -6.40 -1.48
N HIS A 133 -8.38 -5.12 -1.42
CA HIS A 133 -9.75 -4.67 -1.15
C HIS A 133 -10.47 -4.12 -2.38
N SER A 134 -11.71 -4.56 -2.58
CA SER A 134 -12.77 -3.79 -3.24
C SER A 134 -13.38 -2.81 -2.22
N VAL A 135 -13.57 -1.54 -2.57
CA VAL A 135 -14.06 -0.52 -1.63
C VAL A 135 -15.58 -0.62 -1.48
N GLU A 136 -16.02 -0.85 -0.25
CA GLU A 136 -17.44 -0.87 0.11
C GLU A 136 -17.69 0.03 1.33
N MET A 137 -18.82 0.74 1.34
CA MET A 137 -19.23 1.57 2.46
C MET A 137 -20.08 0.72 3.42
N VAL A 138 -19.54 0.46 4.61
CA VAL A 138 -20.13 -0.38 5.64
C VAL A 138 -20.70 0.51 6.75
N GLU A 139 -21.83 0.10 7.32
CA GLU A 139 -22.44 0.75 8.47
C GLU A 139 -21.69 0.39 9.76
N VAL A 140 -21.31 1.40 10.55
CA VAL A 140 -20.59 1.26 11.82
C VAL A 140 -21.29 2.05 12.92
N SER A 141 -21.74 1.34 13.96
CA SER A 141 -22.26 1.92 15.20
C SER A 141 -21.13 2.20 16.20
N ASN A 142 -21.15 3.37 16.84
CA ASN A 142 -20.24 3.67 17.95
C ASN A 142 -20.82 3.18 19.30
N ARG A 143 -20.01 3.23 20.37
CA ARG A 143 -20.42 2.85 21.74
C ARG A 143 -21.64 3.61 22.29
N ASN A 144 -22.00 4.75 21.67
CA ASN A 144 -23.13 5.59 22.07
C ASN A 144 -24.36 5.36 21.15
N GLY A 145 -24.37 4.28 20.36
CA GLY A 145 -25.45 3.94 19.42
C GLY A 145 -25.52 4.81 18.16
N LYS A 146 -24.56 5.73 17.95
CA LYS A 146 -24.53 6.57 16.74
C LYS A 146 -23.99 5.77 15.56
N VAL A 147 -24.83 5.64 14.54
CA VAL A 147 -24.54 5.04 13.25
C VAL A 147 -23.73 6.00 12.35
N SER A 148 -22.80 5.44 11.56
CA SER A 148 -22.00 6.17 10.55
C SER A 148 -21.49 5.23 9.47
N MET A 149 -21.38 5.70 8.22
CA MET A 149 -20.80 4.93 7.12
C MET A 149 -19.28 5.11 7.07
N LYS A 150 -18.54 3.99 6.96
CA LYS A 150 -17.09 3.95 6.78
C LYS A 150 -16.70 3.00 5.63
N PRO A 151 -15.62 3.28 4.86
CA PRO A 151 -15.06 2.30 3.93
C PRO A 151 -14.51 1.08 4.69
N ASN A 152 -14.75 -0.12 4.17
CA ASN A 152 -14.18 -1.38 4.69
C ASN A 152 -12.66 -1.32 4.91
N ILE A 153 -11.89 -0.77 3.95
CA ILE A 153 -10.42 -0.58 4.08
C ILE A 153 -10.04 0.15 5.37
N ILE A 154 -10.82 1.17 5.75
CA ILE A 154 -10.54 1.98 6.95
C ILE A 154 -10.91 1.20 8.21
N ILE A 155 -11.99 0.41 8.17
CA ILE A 155 -12.40 -0.44 9.29
C ILE A 155 -11.32 -1.51 9.55
N GLU A 156 -10.87 -2.22 8.52
CA GLU A 156 -9.85 -3.25 8.64
C GLU A 156 -8.52 -2.68 9.16
N PHE A 157 -8.01 -1.62 8.52
CA PHE A 157 -6.83 -0.90 9.03
C PHE A 157 -7.00 -0.45 10.48
N GLU A 158 -8.15 0.11 10.86
CA GLU A 158 -8.44 0.53 12.24
C GLU A 158 -8.54 -0.62 13.25
N ILE A 159 -8.91 -1.84 12.83
CA ILE A 159 -8.96 -3.03 13.70
C ILE A 159 -7.55 -3.57 13.85
N THR A 160 -6.89 -3.91 12.74
CA THR A 160 -5.54 -4.48 12.74
C THR A 160 -4.53 -3.56 13.42
N THR A 161 -4.64 -2.23 13.23
CA THR A 161 -3.79 -1.28 13.95
C THR A 161 -3.97 -1.36 15.46
N LYS A 162 -5.21 -1.43 15.98
CA LYS A 162 -5.49 -1.57 17.42
C LYS A 162 -5.06 -2.92 17.99
N GLU A 163 -5.12 -4.01 17.22
CA GLU A 163 -4.78 -5.36 17.67
C GLU A 163 -3.28 -5.56 17.87
N CYS A 164 -2.47 -5.58 16.80
CA CYS A 164 -1.00 -5.57 16.96
C CYS A 164 -0.47 -4.17 17.41
N LEU A 165 -1.16 -3.36 18.25
CA LEU A 165 -0.64 -2.08 18.85
C LEU A 165 0.03 -2.31 20.22
N THR A 166 0.13 -3.58 20.62
CA THR A 166 0.82 -4.10 21.80
C THR A 166 2.32 -4.31 21.59
N LEU A 167 2.82 -4.15 20.37
CA LEU A 167 4.23 -4.28 20.02
C LEU A 167 4.65 -3.08 19.16
N THR A 168 5.72 -2.43 19.58
CA THR A 168 6.39 -1.34 18.87
C THR A 168 7.26 -1.92 17.76
N ASP A 169 6.95 -1.64 16.49
CA ASP A 169 7.95 -1.51 15.40
C ASP A 169 7.33 -0.88 14.15
N GLN A 170 8.17 -0.29 13.28
CA GLN A 170 7.74 0.65 12.23
C GLN A 170 7.18 0.01 10.95
N ILE A 171 7.28 -1.32 10.79
CA ILE A 171 6.65 -2.08 9.71
C ILE A 171 5.87 -3.24 10.33
N LYS A 172 4.56 -3.22 10.21
CA LYS A 172 3.67 -4.17 10.90
C LYS A 172 3.15 -5.25 9.95
N CYS A 173 3.88 -6.35 9.86
CA CYS A 173 3.40 -7.60 9.29
C CYS A 173 2.48 -8.30 10.32
N CYS A 174 1.16 -8.16 10.18
CA CYS A 174 0.17 -8.77 11.09
C CYS A 174 -0.41 -9.99 10.34
N ARG A 175 -0.47 -11.15 11.02
CA ARG A 175 -0.24 -12.51 10.45
C ARG A 175 -1.32 -13.06 9.48
N THR A 176 -0.91 -14.08 8.72
CA THR A 176 -1.60 -14.82 7.65
C THR A 176 -3.03 -15.31 7.94
N THR A 177 -3.95 -15.08 6.99
CA THR A 177 -5.07 -16.00 6.71
C THR A 177 -4.70 -16.92 5.54
N HIS A 178 -4.63 -18.22 5.79
CA HIS A 178 -4.61 -19.20 4.70
C HIS A 178 -6.04 -19.35 4.17
N LEU A 179 -6.20 -19.32 2.84
CA LEU A 179 -7.38 -19.82 2.14
C LEU A 179 -7.17 -21.28 1.73
#